data_AF-A0A7Z9RYM2-F1
#
_entry.id   AF-A0A7Z9RYM2-F1
#
_cell.length_a   1.000
_cell.length_b   1.000
_cell.length_c   1.000
_cell.angle_alpha   90.00
_cell.angle_beta   90.00
_cell.angle_gamma   90.00
#
_symmetry.space_group_name_H-M   'P 1'
#
loop_
_entity.id
_entity.type
_entity.pdbx_description
1 polymer ?
#
loop_
_entity_poly.entity_id
_entity_poly.type
_entity_poly.pdbx_seq_one_letter_code
_entity_poly.pdbx_strand_id
1 'polypeptide(L)'
;MTEKNQDSLWDAMGKVGFRSGPSAAAEGEDLCQIPDAGNLKNHPYVSFLHRLEKPGRYTGGELHSVKKQEAELSFLLAFPDVYEIGMSHLGFKILYSHLNDLEGVRAERVYAPWVDCEKELRDRGLPLVSLESWQ
;
A
#
# COMPACT_ATOMS: atom_id res chain seq x y z
N MET A 1 18.72 -43.45 -38.10
CA MET A 1 17.43 -43.01 -38.69
C MET A 1 16.37 -43.21 -37.61
N THR A 2 15.73 -42.24 -37.02
CA THR A 2 15.76 -40.77 -37.09
C THR A 2 14.85 -40.38 -35.93
N GLU A 3 15.36 -39.68 -34.94
CA GLU A 3 14.56 -38.94 -33.96
C GLU A 3 13.62 -37.99 -34.73
N LYS A 4 12.33 -38.06 -34.45
CA LYS A 4 11.36 -37.00 -34.74
C LYS A 4 10.92 -36.47 -33.38
N ASN A 5 11.64 -35.47 -32.87
CA ASN A 5 11.35 -34.03 -33.04
C ASN A 5 9.99 -33.66 -32.41
N GLN A 6 9.99 -33.53 -31.08
CA GLN A 6 8.95 -32.84 -30.31
C GLN A 6 9.20 -31.32 -30.20
N ASP A 7 10.32 -30.82 -30.74
CA ASP A 7 10.73 -29.41 -30.61
C ASP A 7 9.92 -28.48 -31.53
N SER A 8 9.24 -29.03 -32.54
CA SER A 8 8.50 -28.25 -33.54
C SER A 8 7.18 -27.62 -33.04
N LEU A 9 6.65 -28.03 -31.89
CA LEU A 9 5.38 -27.49 -31.35
C LEU A 9 5.59 -26.22 -30.52
N TRP A 10 6.75 -26.08 -29.86
CA TRP A 10 7.09 -24.90 -29.06
C TRP A 10 7.57 -23.73 -29.92
N ASP A 11 8.23 -23.99 -31.05
CA ASP A 11 8.68 -22.94 -31.98
C ASP A 11 7.53 -22.30 -32.79
N ALA A 12 6.43 -23.02 -32.99
CA ALA A 12 5.26 -22.52 -33.74
C ALA A 12 4.35 -21.60 -32.88
N MET A 13 4.45 -21.68 -31.56
CA MET A 13 3.67 -20.84 -30.64
C MET A 13 4.48 -19.59 -30.32
N GLY A 14 4.36 -18.59 -31.20
CA GLY A 14 5.02 -17.30 -31.12
C GLY A 14 5.05 -16.71 -29.70
N LYS A 15 6.25 -16.28 -29.33
CA LYS A 15 6.61 -15.61 -28.08
C LYS A 15 5.60 -14.53 -27.65
N VAL A 16 4.65 -14.90 -26.79
CA VAL A 16 4.07 -13.98 -25.80
C VAL A 16 4.62 -14.38 -24.44
N GLY A 17 5.96 -14.37 -24.35
CA GLY A 17 6.67 -14.57 -23.11
C GLY A 17 6.55 -13.30 -22.27
N PHE A 18 5.86 -13.40 -21.15
CA PHE A 18 5.99 -12.48 -20.02
C PHE A 18 7.48 -12.24 -19.78
N ARG A 19 7.95 -11.01 -19.99
CA ARG A 19 9.36 -10.66 -19.76
C ARG A 19 9.65 -10.78 -18.28
N SER A 20 10.10 -11.95 -17.85
CA SER A 20 10.77 -12.14 -16.56
C SER A 20 12.15 -11.49 -16.65
N GLY A 21 12.18 -10.16 -16.55
CA GLY A 21 13.35 -9.50 -15.99
C GLY A 21 13.45 -9.84 -14.49
N PRO A 22 14.63 -9.81 -13.88
CA PRO A 22 14.75 -10.03 -12.45
C PRO A 22 13.89 -8.97 -11.72
N SER A 23 12.82 -9.42 -11.07
CA SER A 23 12.16 -8.61 -10.06
C SER A 23 13.13 -8.53 -8.90
N ALA A 24 13.62 -7.33 -8.61
CA ALA A 24 14.58 -7.04 -7.54
C ALA A 24 14.01 -7.24 -6.12
N ALA A 25 12.94 -8.04 -5.98
CA ALA A 25 12.19 -8.25 -4.75
C ALA A 25 12.41 -9.65 -4.13
N ALA A 26 13.47 -10.37 -4.49
CA ALA A 26 13.66 -11.76 -4.05
C ALA A 26 15.05 -12.09 -3.47
N GLU A 27 15.85 -11.08 -3.09
CA GLU A 27 17.08 -11.32 -2.34
C GLU A 27 17.06 -10.54 -1.03
N GLY A 28 16.87 -11.28 0.07
CA GLY A 28 17.12 -10.83 1.44
C GLY A 28 16.46 -9.50 1.79
N GLU A 29 15.18 -9.53 2.19
CA GLU A 29 14.54 -8.37 2.81
C GLU A 29 15.27 -8.05 4.12
N ASP A 30 16.25 -7.15 4.02
CA ASP A 30 16.90 -6.51 5.14
C ASP A 30 15.81 -5.82 5.95
N LEU A 31 15.47 -6.42 7.11
CA LEU A 31 14.46 -5.91 8.02
C LEU A 31 14.76 -4.47 8.51
N CYS A 32 15.97 -3.96 8.25
CA CYS A 32 16.34 -2.56 8.47
C CYS A 32 15.74 -1.59 7.43
N GLN A 33 15.19 -2.08 6.31
CA GLN A 33 14.56 -1.26 5.27
C GLN A 33 13.06 -1.01 5.48
N ILE A 34 12.49 -1.35 6.64
CA ILE A 34 11.11 -0.94 6.97
C ILE A 34 11.09 0.61 7.01
N PRO A 35 10.48 1.29 6.03
CA PRO A 35 10.47 2.74 6.02
C PRO A 35 9.57 3.18 7.17
N ASP A 36 10.10 4.03 8.05
CA ASP A 36 9.30 4.84 8.98
C ASP A 36 8.71 4.13 10.21
N ALA A 37 9.46 3.21 10.85
CA ALA A 37 9.18 2.80 12.25
C ALA A 37 9.28 3.98 13.27
N GLY A 38 9.51 5.21 12.80
CA GLY A 38 10.19 6.27 13.56
C GLY A 38 9.35 7.44 14.04
N ASN A 39 8.15 7.72 13.50
CA ASN A 39 7.47 8.99 13.80
C ASN A 39 6.11 8.91 14.51
N LEU A 40 5.84 7.82 15.23
CA LEU A 40 4.64 7.69 16.07
C LEU A 40 4.46 8.84 17.09
N LYS A 41 5.56 9.47 17.52
CA LYS A 41 5.53 10.59 18.48
C LYS A 41 4.72 11.80 17.97
N ASN A 42 4.73 12.04 16.67
CA ASN A 42 4.03 13.16 16.04
C ASN A 42 2.68 12.75 15.44
N HIS A 43 2.27 11.49 15.63
CA HIS A 43 1.01 10.99 15.09
C HIS A 43 -0.19 11.70 15.75
N PRO A 44 -1.21 12.17 15.01
CA PRO A 44 -2.36 12.88 15.58
C PRO A 44 -3.07 12.09 16.70
N TYR A 45 -3.11 10.77 16.55
CA TYR A 45 -3.74 9.86 17.50
C TYR A 45 -2.82 9.34 18.62
N VAL A 46 -1.56 9.80 18.72
CA VAL A 46 -0.56 9.25 19.65
C VAL A 46 -1.06 9.15 21.10
N SER A 47 -1.89 10.10 21.53
CA SER A 47 -2.44 10.16 22.89
C SER A 47 -3.43 9.03 23.23
N PHE A 48 -3.97 8.32 22.22
CA PHE A 48 -4.97 7.27 22.42
C PHE A 48 -4.77 6.01 21.57
N LEU A 49 -3.79 5.95 20.66
CA LEU A 49 -3.49 4.76 19.86
C LEU A 49 -3.41 3.47 20.69
N HIS A 50 -2.80 3.53 21.87
CA HIS A 50 -2.64 2.39 22.80
C HIS A 50 -3.97 1.84 23.35
N ARG A 51 -5.08 2.55 23.17
CA ARG A 51 -6.42 2.14 23.62
C ARG A 51 -7.22 1.42 22.54
N LEU A 52 -6.77 1.52 21.29
CA LEU A 52 -7.44 0.93 20.14
C LEU A 52 -7.15 -0.57 20.08
N GLU A 53 -8.11 -1.35 19.58
CA GLU A 53 -8.00 -2.80 19.42
C GLU A 53 -6.83 -3.17 18.49
N LYS A 54 -6.68 -2.42 17.40
CA LYS A 54 -5.61 -2.61 16.40
C LYS A 54 -5.02 -1.26 16.00
N PRO A 55 -4.05 -0.72 16.76
CA PRO A 55 -3.45 0.58 16.46
C PRO A 55 -2.76 0.61 15.10
N GLY A 56 -2.18 -0.52 14.67
CA GLY A 56 -1.50 -0.63 13.37
C GLY A 56 -2.37 -0.32 12.14
N ARG A 57 -3.70 -0.30 12.28
CA ARG A 57 -4.62 0.14 11.22
C ARG A 57 -4.49 1.63 10.86
N TYR A 58 -3.93 2.43 11.78
CA TYR A 58 -3.93 3.89 11.67
C TYR A 58 -2.53 4.49 11.61
N THR A 59 -1.49 3.73 11.98
CA THR A 59 -0.13 4.24 12.09
C THR A 59 0.51 4.55 10.74
N GLY A 60 0.12 3.81 9.69
CA GLY A 60 0.83 3.81 8.41
C GLY A 60 2.18 3.08 8.50
N GLY A 61 3.07 3.34 7.53
CA GLY A 61 4.41 2.75 7.47
C GLY A 61 4.48 1.34 6.88
N GLU A 62 3.47 0.93 6.12
CA GLU A 62 3.44 -0.39 5.48
C GLU A 62 4.52 -0.56 4.41
N LEU A 63 4.95 -1.81 4.24
CA LEU A 63 5.71 -2.21 3.07
C LEU A 63 4.90 -1.90 1.80
N HIS A 64 5.54 -1.24 0.83
CA HIS A 64 4.94 -0.69 -0.41
C HIS A 64 4.12 0.61 -0.25
N SER A 65 4.17 1.25 0.92
CA SER A 65 3.67 2.61 1.06
C SER A 65 4.59 3.59 0.31
N VAL A 66 4.00 4.44 -0.53
CA VAL A 66 4.67 5.51 -1.27
C VAL A 66 4.35 6.83 -0.61
N LYS A 67 5.39 7.51 -0.12
CA LYS A 67 5.28 8.84 0.50
C LYS A 67 5.99 9.88 -0.37
N LYS A 68 5.20 10.76 -1.01
CA LYS A 68 5.72 11.89 -1.80
C LYS A 68 5.50 13.20 -1.04
N GLN A 69 6.56 14.00 -0.87
CA GLN A 69 6.45 15.30 -0.21
C GLN A 69 5.84 16.36 -1.15
N GLU A 70 6.23 16.33 -2.42
CA GLU A 70 5.82 17.30 -3.43
C GLU A 70 4.92 16.64 -4.48
N ALA A 71 3.80 17.27 -4.78
CA ALA A 71 2.87 16.88 -5.84
C ALA A 71 2.03 18.09 -6.27
N GLU A 72 1.73 18.17 -7.57
CA GLU A 72 0.81 19.14 -8.15
C GLU A 72 -0.66 18.73 -7.92
N LEU A 73 -0.92 17.41 -7.89
CA LEU A 73 -2.24 16.85 -7.66
C LEU A 73 -2.18 15.76 -6.58
N SER A 74 -3.06 15.86 -5.59
CA SER A 74 -3.17 14.90 -4.49
C SER A 74 -4.52 14.19 -4.52
N PHE A 75 -4.49 12.86 -4.50
CA PHE A 75 -5.63 11.98 -4.35
C PHE A 75 -5.66 11.39 -2.95
N LEU A 76 -6.86 11.36 -2.36
CA LEU A 76 -7.14 10.54 -1.19
C LEU A 76 -8.08 9.40 -1.62
N LEU A 77 -7.54 8.19 -1.66
CA LEU A 77 -8.29 6.98 -1.94
C LEU A 77 -8.97 6.53 -0.64
N ALA A 78 -10.28 6.76 -0.54
CA ALA A 78 -11.09 6.34 0.59
C ALA A 78 -11.73 4.98 0.31
N PHE A 79 -11.37 3.97 1.11
CA PHE A 79 -12.01 2.66 1.05
C PHE A 79 -13.15 2.58 2.09
N PRO A 80 -14.36 2.16 1.70
CA PRO A 80 -15.55 2.22 2.56
C PRO A 80 -15.64 1.05 3.56
N ASP A 81 -14.50 0.52 4.00
CA ASP A 81 -14.43 -0.59 4.95
C ASP A 81 -13.12 -0.52 5.74
N VAL A 82 -12.98 -1.40 6.73
CA VAL A 82 -11.80 -1.48 7.59
C VAL A 82 -10.54 -1.84 6.80
N TYR A 83 -9.43 -1.41 7.37
CA TYR A 83 -8.07 -1.60 6.86
C TYR A 83 -7.81 -3.02 6.34
N GLU A 84 -8.16 -4.07 7.07
CA GLU A 84 -7.87 -5.45 6.66
C GLU A 84 -8.62 -5.87 5.38
N ILE A 85 -9.84 -5.39 5.21
CA ILE A 85 -10.65 -5.66 4.01
C ILE A 85 -10.09 -4.86 2.83
N GLY A 86 -9.83 -3.57 3.05
CA GLY A 86 -9.30 -2.70 2.00
C GLY A 86 -7.88 -3.06 1.57
N MET A 87 -7.03 -3.53 2.48
CA MET A 87 -5.70 -4.04 2.15
C MET A 87 -5.73 -5.33 1.35
N SER A 88 -6.84 -6.06 1.35
CA SER A 88 -6.99 -7.26 0.52
C SER A 88 -7.60 -6.93 -0.85
N HIS A 89 -7.95 -5.66 -1.11
CA HIS A 89 -8.63 -5.24 -2.33
C HIS A 89 -7.65 -4.91 -3.48
N LEU A 90 -7.47 -5.87 -4.40
CA LEU A 90 -6.49 -5.76 -5.49
C LEU A 90 -6.68 -4.52 -6.37
N GLY A 91 -7.91 -4.22 -6.79
CA GLY A 91 -8.18 -3.05 -7.63
C GLY A 91 -7.81 -1.72 -6.95
N PHE A 92 -7.89 -1.68 -5.63
CA PHE A 92 -7.55 -0.48 -4.85
C PHE A 92 -6.02 -0.30 -4.78
N LYS A 93 -5.28 -1.39 -4.59
CA LYS A 93 -3.81 -1.42 -4.68
C LYS A 93 -3.29 -1.02 -6.05
N ILE A 94 -3.91 -1.53 -7.11
CA ILE A 94 -3.55 -1.20 -8.49
C ILE A 94 -3.75 0.30 -8.75
N LEU A 95 -4.90 0.85 -8.35
CA LEU A 95 -5.17 2.29 -8.49
C LEU A 95 -4.17 3.14 -7.70
N TYR A 96 -3.90 2.77 -6.45
CA TYR A 96 -2.92 3.44 -5.60
C TYR A 96 -1.52 3.45 -6.23
N SER A 97 -1.05 2.30 -6.71
CA SER A 97 0.26 2.19 -7.37
C SER A 97 0.30 3.05 -8.64
N HIS A 98 -0.68 2.90 -9.53
CA HIS A 98 -0.70 3.64 -10.79
C HIS A 98 -0.76 5.15 -10.61
N LEU A 99 -1.55 5.66 -9.65
CA LEU A 99 -1.56 7.09 -9.36
C LEU A 99 -0.21 7.57 -8.82
N ASN A 100 0.44 6.76 -7.99
CA ASN A 100 1.77 7.08 -7.47
C ASN A 100 2.91 6.85 -8.49
N ASP A 101 2.68 6.19 -9.62
CA ASP A 101 3.65 6.10 -10.71
C ASP A 101 3.65 7.36 -11.61
N LEU A 102 2.58 8.16 -11.57
CA LEU A 102 2.49 9.40 -12.35
C LEU A 102 3.37 10.51 -11.74
N GLU A 103 4.06 11.24 -12.61
CA GLU A 103 4.82 12.43 -12.24
C GLU A 103 3.87 13.53 -11.74
N GLY A 104 4.27 14.24 -10.68
CA GLY A 104 3.47 15.31 -10.09
C GLY A 104 2.21 14.85 -9.34
N VAL A 105 1.91 13.56 -9.27
CA VAL A 105 0.72 13.03 -8.58
C VAL A 105 1.12 12.31 -7.29
N ARG A 106 0.37 12.57 -6.21
CA ARG A 106 0.43 11.82 -4.94
C ARG A 106 -0.90 11.15 -4.69
N ALA A 107 -0.88 9.87 -4.33
CA ALA A 107 -2.07 9.19 -3.83
C ALA A 107 -1.82 8.67 -2.42
N GLU A 108 -2.79 8.91 -1.55
CA GLU A 108 -2.82 8.49 -0.16
C GLU A 108 -4.04 7.63 0.09
N ARG A 109 -4.02 6.84 1.17
CA ARG A 109 -5.07 5.88 1.50
C ARG A 109 -5.71 6.25 2.83
N VAL A 110 -7.02 6.07 2.89
CA VAL A 110 -7.78 6.12 4.14
C VAL A 110 -8.82 5.00 4.13
N TYR A 111 -9.05 4.42 5.30
CA TYR A 111 -9.99 3.33 5.52
C TYR A 111 -11.04 3.77 6.54
N ALA A 112 -12.20 3.12 6.53
CA ALA A 112 -13.21 3.39 7.55
C ALA A 112 -12.64 3.06 8.94
N PRO A 113 -12.73 3.97 9.92
CA PRO A 113 -12.28 3.68 11.26
C PRO A 113 -13.17 2.60 11.88
N TRP A 114 -12.57 1.72 12.67
CA TRP A 114 -13.34 0.82 13.51
C TRP A 114 -14.05 1.59 14.63
N VAL A 115 -15.08 0.99 15.23
CA VAL A 115 -15.99 1.65 16.17
C VAL A 115 -15.26 2.27 17.37
N ASP A 116 -14.17 1.65 17.83
CA ASP A 116 -13.34 2.14 18.92
C ASP A 116 -12.59 3.44 18.55
N CYS A 117 -11.97 3.48 17.37
CA CYS A 117 -11.28 4.65 16.85
C CYS A 117 -12.27 5.76 16.49
N GLU A 118 -13.38 5.41 15.83
CA GLU A 118 -14.45 6.36 15.51
C GLU A 118 -14.93 7.08 16.76
N LYS A 119 -15.16 6.34 17.85
CA LYS A 119 -15.56 6.91 19.13
C LYS A 119 -14.51 7.88 19.67
N GLU A 120 -13.23 7.50 19.70
CA GLU A 120 -12.16 8.38 20.16
C GLU A 120 -12.03 9.64 19.29
N LEU A 121 -12.19 9.53 17.97
CA LEU A 121 -12.18 10.68 17.05
C LEU A 121 -13.34 11.63 17.32
N ARG A 122 -14.56 11.10 17.48
CA ARG A 122 -15.77 11.90 17.75
C ARG A 122 -15.69 12.59 19.11
N ASP A 123 -15.32 11.86 20.16
CA ASP A 123 -15.22 12.40 21.52
C ASP A 123 -14.19 13.53 21.63
N ARG A 124 -13.13 13.47 20.81
CA ARG A 124 -12.03 14.45 20.80
C ARG A 124 -12.17 15.54 19.74
N GLY A 125 -13.15 15.42 18.84
CA GLY A 125 -13.30 16.33 17.69
C GLY A 125 -12.11 16.29 16.73
N LEU A 126 -11.46 15.12 16.58
CA LEU A 126 -10.33 14.94 15.68
C LEU A 126 -10.78 14.43 14.30
N PRO A 127 -10.11 14.87 13.21
CA PRO A 127 -10.41 14.37 11.88
C PRO A 127 -9.88 12.94 11.68
N LEU A 128 -10.46 12.23 10.72
CA LEU A 128 -9.85 11.04 10.15
C LEU A 128 -8.76 11.45 9.16
N VAL A 129 -7.56 10.90 9.30
CA VAL A 129 -6.38 11.23 8.48
C VAL A 129 -5.93 10.07 7.59
N SER A 130 -5.16 10.38 6.55
CA SER A 130 -4.52 9.39 5.67
C SER A 130 -3.45 8.56 6.38
N LEU A 131 -3.05 7.42 5.79
CA LEU A 131 -1.98 6.56 6.34
C LEU A 131 -0.56 7.06 6.02
N GLU A 132 -0.36 7.74 4.89
CA GLU A 132 0.98 8.11 4.41
C GLU A 132 1.52 9.39 5.09
N SER A 133 0.67 10.41 5.23
CA SER A 133 1.09 11.74 5.69
C SER A 133 0.30 12.26 6.89
N TRP A 134 -0.77 11.56 7.31
CA TRP A 134 -1.67 11.98 8.37
C TRP A 134 -2.31 13.36 8.11
N GLN A 135 -2.62 13.65 6.84
CA GLN A 135 -3.35 14.84 6.41
C GLN A 135 -4.84 14.58 6.23
#